data_AF-A0A7J4TPD7-F1
#
_entry.id   AF-A0A7J4TPD7-F1
#
_cell.length_a   1.000
_cell.length_b   1.000
_cell.length_c   1.000
_cell.angle_alpha   90.00
_cell.angle_beta   90.00
_cell.angle_gamma   90.00
#
_symmetry.space_group_name_H-M   'P 1'
#
loop_
_entity.id
_entity.type
_entity.pdbx_description
1 polymer ?
#
loop_
_entity_poly.entity_id
_entity_poly.type
_entity_poly.pdbx_seq_one_letter_code
_entity_poly.pdbx_strand_id
1 'polypeptide(L)'
;EPANFLDVGGGANEEQVKTAFSIILEDQNVKGILVNIFGGIMRCDIIARGVIAATEALSLEVPLVVRLAGTNVDEGKAILASSTLNIHPA
;
A
#
# COMPACT_ATOMS: atom_id res chain seq x y z
N GLU A 1 -10.71 4.58 -15.48
CA GLU A 1 -11.29 5.60 -14.59
C GLU A 1 -11.01 5.19 -13.15
N PRO A 2 -10.66 6.13 -12.24
CA PRO A 2 -10.51 5.78 -10.83
C PRO A 2 -11.85 5.36 -10.24
N ALA A 3 -11.89 4.25 -9.51
CA ALA A 3 -13.10 3.81 -8.80
C ALA A 3 -13.43 4.76 -7.64
N ASN A 4 -12.40 5.16 -6.90
CA ASN A 4 -12.50 6.03 -5.73
C ASN A 4 -11.15 6.65 -5.38
N PHE A 5 -11.12 7.44 -4.31
CA PHE A 5 -9.93 8.05 -3.72
C PHE A 5 -10.05 8.05 -2.19
N LEU A 6 -8.94 7.74 -1.51
CA LEU A 6 -8.86 7.79 -0.04
C LEU A 6 -7.49 8.28 0.38
N ASP A 7 -7.46 9.24 1.30
CA ASP A 7 -6.25 9.73 1.95
C ASP A 7 -6.21 9.26 3.41
N VAL A 8 -5.09 8.65 3.80
CA VAL A 8 -4.86 8.13 5.15
C VAL A 8 -4.09 9.13 6.04
N GLY A 9 -3.61 10.24 5.48
CA GLY A 9 -2.81 11.25 6.16
C GLY A 9 -1.34 10.85 6.35
N GLY A 10 -0.48 11.84 6.61
CA GLY A 10 0.99 11.67 6.62
C GLY A 10 1.56 10.83 7.78
N GLY A 11 0.75 10.46 8.77
CA GLY A 11 1.15 9.67 9.95
C GLY A 11 0.48 8.30 10.03
N ALA A 12 -0.01 7.78 8.89
CA ALA A 12 -0.78 6.54 8.87
C ALA A 12 -0.01 5.34 9.44
N ASN A 13 -0.58 4.67 10.44
CA ASN A 13 -0.06 3.42 10.97
C ASN A 13 -0.64 2.21 10.22
N GLU A 14 -0.20 0.99 10.58
CA GLU A 14 -0.65 -0.26 9.97
C GLU A 14 -2.17 -0.46 10.02
N GLU A 15 -2.81 -0.14 11.15
CA GLU A 15 -4.25 -0.27 11.34
C GLU A 15 -5.04 0.68 10.42
N GLN A 16 -4.53 1.90 10.22
CA GLN A 16 -5.11 2.86 9.30
C GLN A 16 -4.98 2.41 7.85
N VAL A 17 -3.83 1.82 7.46
CA VAL A 17 -3.65 1.25 6.11
C VAL A 17 -4.60 0.07 5.88
N LYS A 18 -4.76 -0.81 6.87
CA LYS A 18 -5.70 -1.94 6.80
C LYS A 18 -7.15 -1.45 6.67
N THR A 19 -7.55 -0.49 7.50
CA THR A 19 -8.90 0.10 7.44
C THR A 19 -9.14 0.76 6.09
N ALA A 20 -8.15 1.47 5.56
CA ALA A 20 -8.23 2.10 4.26
C ALA A 20 -8.46 1.08 3.14
N PHE A 21 -7.71 -0.01 3.11
CA PHE A 21 -7.93 -1.07 2.12
C PHE A 21 -9.30 -1.71 2.26
N SER A 22 -9.78 -1.96 3.49
CA SER A 22 -11.11 -2.50 3.71
C SER A 22 -12.20 -1.59 3.11
N ILE A 23 -12.12 -0.27 3.34
CA ILE A 23 -13.08 0.71 2.81
C ILE A 23 -13.02 0.75 1.27
N ILE A 24 -11.82 0.79 0.70
CA ILE A 24 -11.63 0.82 -0.75
C ILE A 24 -12.26 -0.41 -1.42
N LEU A 25 -12.13 -1.58 -0.80
CA LEU A 25 -12.63 -2.86 -1.33
C LEU A 25 -14.15 -3.03 -1.21
N GLU A 26 -14.86 -2.17 -0.47
CA GLU A 26 -16.33 -2.16 -0.47
C GLU A 26 -16.91 -1.74 -1.84
N ASP A 27 -16.13 -1.03 -2.65
CA ASP A 27 -16.50 -0.65 -4.01
C ASP A 27 -16.23 -1.78 -5.00
N GLN A 28 -17.31 -2.36 -5.51
CA GLN A 28 -17.26 -3.47 -6.48
C GLN A 28 -16.61 -3.12 -7.83
N ASN A 29 -16.35 -1.83 -8.11
CA ASN A 29 -15.67 -1.39 -9.32
C ASN A 29 -14.14 -1.44 -9.21
N VAL A 30 -13.59 -1.73 -8.02
CA VAL A 30 -12.14 -1.82 -7.80
C VAL A 30 -11.57 -3.05 -8.50
N LYS A 31 -10.66 -2.82 -9.44
CA LYS A 31 -9.93 -3.86 -10.20
C LYS A 31 -8.44 -3.90 -9.88
N GLY A 32 -8.00 -3.00 -9.01
CA GLY A 32 -6.62 -2.80 -8.62
C GLY A 32 -6.50 -1.55 -7.78
N ILE A 33 -5.47 -1.49 -6.94
CA ILE A 33 -5.25 -0.37 -6.02
C ILE A 33 -3.90 0.26 -6.33
N LEU A 34 -3.87 1.57 -6.47
CA LEU A 34 -2.66 2.36 -6.56
C LEU A 34 -2.39 3.01 -5.21
N VAL A 35 -1.30 2.64 -4.56
CA VAL A 35 -0.84 3.28 -3.32
C VAL A 35 0.31 4.21 -3.68
N ASN A 36 0.13 5.50 -3.44
CA ASN A 36 1.14 6.52 -3.70
C ASN A 36 1.61 7.14 -2.39
N ILE A 37 2.88 6.93 -2.05
CA ILE A 37 3.43 7.30 -0.76
C ILE A 37 4.66 8.19 -0.93
N PHE A 38 4.59 9.35 -0.30
CA PHE A 38 5.72 10.24 -0.13
C PHE A 38 6.16 10.20 1.34
N GLY A 39 7.12 9.34 1.65
CA GLY A 39 7.80 9.22 2.93
C GLY A 39 8.67 10.44 3.21
N GLY A 40 8.04 11.52 3.69
CA GLY A 40 8.76 12.67 4.25
C GLY A 40 9.42 12.29 5.58
N ILE A 41 8.62 12.15 6.64
CA ILE A 41 9.09 11.77 7.98
C ILE A 41 9.13 10.23 8.15
N MET A 42 8.23 9.52 7.47
CA MET A 42 8.13 8.06 7.58
C MET A 42 9.08 7.36 6.61
N ARG A 43 9.73 6.27 7.07
CA ARG A 43 10.65 5.48 6.26
C ARG A 43 9.89 4.48 5.37
N CYS A 44 10.29 4.36 4.11
CA CYS A 44 9.61 3.54 3.12
C CYS A 44 9.67 2.04 3.42
N ASP A 45 10.70 1.56 4.13
CA ASP A 45 10.83 0.17 4.56
C ASP A 45 9.78 -0.23 5.60
N ILE A 46 9.47 0.66 6.55
CA ILE A 46 8.40 0.44 7.54
C ILE A 46 7.05 0.39 6.82
N ILE A 47 6.84 1.34 5.91
CA ILE A 47 5.58 1.42 5.16
C ILE A 47 5.39 0.20 4.27
N ALA A 48 6.44 -0.25 3.57
CA ALA A 48 6.40 -1.45 2.74
C ALA A 48 5.97 -2.70 3.53
N ARG A 49 6.49 -2.88 4.76
CA ARG A 49 6.08 -3.96 5.65
C ARG A 49 4.61 -3.83 6.08
N GLY A 50 4.16 -2.63 6.41
CA GLY A 50 2.76 -2.37 6.74
C GLY A 50 1.80 -2.68 5.58
N VAL A 51 2.20 -2.36 4.35
CA VAL A 51 1.43 -2.70 3.14
C VAL A 51 1.35 -4.21 2.94
N ILE A 52 2.45 -4.95 3.09
CA ILE A 52 2.45 -6.42 3.01
C ILE A 52 1.52 -7.01 4.08
N ALA A 53 1.68 -6.59 5.34
CA ALA A 53 0.87 -7.07 6.46
C ALA A 53 -0.64 -6.80 6.23
N ALA A 54 -0.99 -5.61 5.77
CA ALA A 54 -2.38 -5.28 5.43
C ALA A 54 -2.92 -6.13 4.27
N THR A 55 -2.09 -6.39 3.25
CA THR A 55 -2.45 -7.21 2.08
C THR A 55 -2.73 -8.66 2.48
N GLU A 56 -1.88 -9.24 3.33
CA GLU A 56 -2.06 -10.59 3.88
C GLU A 56 -3.28 -10.68 4.79
N ALA A 57 -3.43 -9.72 5.71
CA ALA A 57 -4.50 -9.73 6.70
C ALA A 57 -5.90 -9.61 6.07
N LEU A 58 -6.00 -8.98 4.90
CA LEU A 58 -7.25 -8.82 4.15
C LEU A 58 -7.39 -9.83 3.00
N SER A 59 -6.37 -10.67 2.76
CA SER A 59 -6.33 -11.61 1.63
C SER A 59 -6.67 -10.94 0.30
N LEU A 60 -6.03 -9.79 0.01
CA LEU A 60 -6.30 -9.02 -1.21
C LEU A 60 -6.00 -9.84 -2.47
N GLU A 61 -7.02 -9.98 -3.32
CA GLU A 61 -6.90 -10.66 -4.61
C GLU A 61 -6.59 -9.71 -5.77
N VAL A 62 -7.01 -8.44 -5.64
CA VAL A 62 -6.76 -7.42 -6.68
C VAL A 62 -5.29 -6.97 -6.67
N PRO A 63 -4.70 -6.65 -7.84
CA PRO A 63 -3.32 -6.21 -7.92
C PRO A 63 -3.10 -4.87 -7.20
N LEU A 64 -1.98 -4.78 -6.49
CA LEU A 64 -1.55 -3.58 -5.79
C LEU A 64 -0.32 -2.98 -6.48
N VAL A 65 -0.41 -1.72 -6.91
CA VAL A 65 0.76 -0.98 -7.42
C VAL A 65 1.17 0.03 -6.36
N VAL A 66 2.42 -0.06 -5.88
CA VAL A 66 2.91 0.77 -4.77
C VAL A 66 4.06 1.62 -5.24
N ARG A 67 3.85 2.94 -5.25
CA ARG A 67 4.88 3.92 -5.57
C ARG A 67 5.39 4.55 -4.28
N LEU A 68 6.67 4.35 -4.01
CA LEU A 68 7.37 4.86 -2.84
C LEU A 68 8.31 6.00 -3.24
N ALA A 69 8.36 7.06 -2.43
CA ALA A 69 9.35 8.12 -2.54
C ALA A 69 9.71 8.61 -1.14
N GLY A 70 10.99 8.65 -0.76
CA GLY A 70 11.40 9.10 0.57
C GLY A 70 12.63 8.38 1.12
N THR A 71 12.78 8.43 2.45
CA THR A 71 13.86 7.73 3.17
C THR A 71 13.72 6.22 2.99
N ASN A 72 14.82 5.52 2.71
CA ASN A 72 14.90 4.06 2.48
C ASN A 72 14.00 3.55 1.35
N VAL A 73 13.79 4.35 0.30
CA VAL A 73 12.95 3.97 -0.84
C VAL A 73 13.41 2.67 -1.51
N ASP A 74 14.72 2.47 -1.72
CA ASP A 74 15.24 1.27 -2.38
C ASP A 74 15.01 0.02 -1.53
N GLU A 75 15.19 0.12 -0.21
CA GLU A 75 14.89 -0.96 0.73
C GLU A 75 13.39 -1.28 0.75
N GLY A 76 12.53 -0.26 0.77
CA GLY A 76 11.08 -0.44 0.69
C GLY A 76 10.66 -1.14 -0.60
N LYS A 77 11.22 -0.75 -1.75
CA LYS A 77 10.96 -1.40 -3.04
C LYS A 77 11.44 -2.85 -3.04
N ALA A 78 12.61 -3.13 -2.48
CA ALA A 78 13.13 -4.50 -2.35
C ALA A 78 12.24 -5.37 -1.46
N ILE A 79 11.74 -4.84 -0.34
CA ILE A 79 10.80 -5.54 0.55
C ILE A 79 9.53 -5.92 -0.23
N LEU A 80 8.92 -4.98 -0.96
CA LEU A 80 7.71 -5.26 -1.76
C LEU A 80 7.97 -6.30 -2.86
N ALA A 81 9.08 -6.16 -3.59
CA ALA A 81 9.46 -7.06 -4.68
C ALA A 81 9.77 -8.48 -4.20
N SER A 82 10.18 -8.65 -2.94
CA SER A 82 10.46 -9.96 -2.35
C SER A 82 9.20 -10.71 -1.87
N SER A 83 8.04 -10.04 -1.84
CA SER A 83 6.79 -10.69 -1.44
C SER A 83 6.27 -11.63 -2.53
N THR A 84 5.58 -12.70 -2.14
CA THR A 84 4.85 -13.58 -3.06
C THR A 84 3.45 -13.08 -3.39
N LEU A 85 3.10 -11.88 -2.91
CA LEU A 85 1.80 -11.26 -3.08
C LEU A 85 1.72 -10.54 -4.43
N ASN A 86 0.51 -10.23 -4.88
CA ASN A 86 0.28 -9.51 -6.14
C ASN A 86 0.57 -8.00 -5.99
N ILE A 87 1.79 -7.67 -5.57
CA ILE A 87 2.26 -6.32 -5.30
C ILE A 87 3.37 -5.96 -6.29
N HIS A 88 3.18 -4.84 -6.98
CA HIS A 88 4.10 -4.32 -7.98
C HIS A 88 4.69 -2.99 -7.49
N PRO A 89 5.97 -2.95 -7.07
CA PRO A 89 6.64 -1.70 -6.76
C PRO A 89 6.86 -0.86 -8.03
N ALA A 90 6.55 0.44 -7.97
CA ALA A 90 6.72 1.44 -9.03
C ALA A 90 7.77 2.49 -8.67
#